data_AF-A0A662FHA0-F1
#
_entry.id   AF-A0A662FHA0-F1
#
_cell.length_a   1.000
_cell.length_b   1.000
_cell.length_c   1.000
_cell.angle_alpha   90.00
_cell.angle_beta   90.00
_cell.angle_gamma   90.00
#
_symmetry.space_group_name_H-M   'P 1'
#
loop_
_entity.id
_entity.type
_entity.pdbx_description
1 polymer ?
#
loop_
_entity_poly.entity_id
_entity_poly.type
_entity_poly.pdbx_seq_one_letter_code
_entity_poly.pdbx_strand_id
1 'polypeptide(L)'
;MIKDIKQTSDVTWEIPKTFKEGMRVPVKIFASKKLLENFDDAVFSQAANVATLPGIQKSSFVMPDGHSGYGFPIGGVAAMDINEGVISPGGIGFDINCLPGNAKILSKDGYFMPIKDFENNFDDKELVTFDLKKKNEEKSSPLLFIKKKNDKRVFKLVTELGHEIIATEDHPVFTKRGMVLLKDLKKTDFVAVYPFSGVEFEMPDDDVILDETDILSSPIVFNKKAIIAELKKRNLLPLRRNDPRLPALIKVLAFNTGDGSLVISSGKGFVWFWSKKEDLELIRQDIKKIGFTPSRVYSRKRSHKINTKYGEVRFSVVEYSMKVSSRSFLVLLSLLGAPIGKKVEQSFRVPAWIFNSPKWHKRLYLAAFFGAEMSAPSTMSGFDSSFYMPFVSLNKSKDALTKGKLFLYDLQKLLEEFGISSEVSEEKLEYINKFGVESFRIRLFIHSNSDNLLRFFRLINFEYNHEKRFLANGVIQYILLKNKLVAKRCAAQKIAVALYNEGKSVKDIVGSVCDDDVNARFILRSVYEGRKTSPRVKKGFIGFKDFLRRFSFGTSGAFWNKVSRIVSVDFDGFVYDFTVDHDSHNFV
;
A
#
# COMPACT_ATOMS: atom_id res chain seq x y z
N MET A 1 -13.91 -31.10 16.97
CA MET A 1 -14.56 -31.99 15.98
C MET A 1 -13.75 -33.24 15.62
N ILE A 2 -12.42 -33.25 15.76
CA ILE A 2 -11.55 -34.39 15.34
C ILE A 2 -11.79 -35.71 16.11
N LYS A 3 -12.47 -35.70 17.28
CA LYS A 3 -12.66 -36.91 18.10
C LYS A 3 -13.54 -37.98 17.44
N ASP A 4 -14.39 -37.61 16.49
CA ASP A 4 -15.33 -38.52 15.82
C ASP A 4 -14.87 -38.95 14.42
N ILE A 5 -13.63 -38.60 14.04
CA ILE A 5 -13.04 -38.93 12.74
C ILE A 5 -12.14 -40.16 12.91
N LYS A 6 -12.47 -41.25 12.22
CA LYS A 6 -11.70 -42.49 12.26
C LYS A 6 -10.67 -42.53 11.14
N GLN A 7 -9.41 -42.72 11.47
CA GLN A 7 -8.38 -43.00 10.46
C GLN A 7 -8.57 -44.40 9.88
N THR A 8 -8.64 -44.51 8.55
CA THR A 8 -8.82 -45.78 7.83
C THR A 8 -7.59 -46.17 7.01
N SER A 9 -6.72 -45.21 6.66
CA SER A 9 -5.39 -45.43 6.08
C SER A 9 -4.44 -44.29 6.46
N ASP A 10 -3.18 -44.31 6.01
CA ASP A 10 -2.20 -43.24 6.26
C ASP A 10 -2.69 -41.84 5.85
N VAL A 11 -3.55 -41.76 4.84
CA VAL A 11 -4.07 -40.50 4.29
C VAL A 11 -5.60 -40.48 4.14
N THR A 12 -6.31 -41.47 4.68
CA THR A 12 -7.77 -41.56 4.57
C THR A 12 -8.43 -41.58 5.94
N TRP A 13 -9.45 -40.74 6.07
CA TRP A 13 -10.22 -40.56 7.29
C TRP A 13 -11.71 -40.70 6.99
N GLU A 14 -12.48 -41.13 7.97
CA GLU A 14 -13.91 -41.35 7.82
C GLU A 14 -14.69 -40.69 8.95
N ILE A 15 -15.74 -39.95 8.59
CA ILE A 15 -16.79 -39.53 9.52
C ILE A 15 -17.94 -40.54 9.38
N PRO A 16 -18.30 -41.25 10.45
CA PRO A 16 -19.33 -42.28 10.38
C PRO A 16 -20.70 -41.66 10.09
N LYS A 17 -21.58 -42.44 9.47
CA LYS A 17 -22.97 -42.04 9.19
C LYS A 17 -23.74 -41.60 10.45
N THR A 18 -23.34 -42.08 11.62
CA THR A 18 -23.95 -41.71 12.92
C THR A 18 -23.53 -40.33 13.43
N PHE A 19 -22.57 -39.66 12.78
CA PHE A 19 -22.07 -38.35 13.20
C PHE A 19 -23.16 -37.27 13.19
N LYS A 20 -24.09 -37.34 12.24
CA LYS A 20 -25.20 -36.40 12.12
C LYS A 20 -26.48 -37.11 11.67
N GLU A 21 -27.59 -36.78 12.33
CA GLU A 21 -28.91 -37.27 11.95
C GLU A 21 -29.22 -36.92 10.49
N GLY A 22 -29.77 -37.89 9.75
CA GLY A 22 -30.12 -37.74 8.34
C GLY A 22 -29.00 -38.00 7.35
N MET A 23 -27.76 -38.23 7.79
CA MET A 23 -26.71 -38.74 6.90
C MET A 23 -27.15 -40.08 6.29
N ARG A 24 -27.03 -40.22 4.97
CA ARG A 24 -27.39 -41.40 4.19
C ARG A 24 -26.17 -42.28 3.92
N VAL A 25 -25.00 -41.65 3.76
CA VAL A 25 -23.68 -42.25 3.52
C VAL A 25 -22.65 -41.68 4.50
N PRO A 26 -21.48 -42.33 4.72
CA PRO A 26 -20.38 -41.72 5.47
C PRO A 26 -19.67 -40.60 4.69
N VAL A 27 -18.82 -39.83 5.37
CA VAL A 27 -17.86 -38.92 4.72
C VAL A 27 -16.50 -39.57 4.66
N LYS A 28 -15.83 -39.52 3.49
CA LYS A 28 -14.43 -39.94 3.32
C LYS A 28 -13.55 -38.75 3.00
N ILE A 29 -12.48 -38.59 3.76
CA ILE A 29 -11.56 -37.45 3.66
C ILE A 29 -10.18 -37.96 3.27
N PHE A 30 -9.61 -37.40 2.22
CA PHE A 30 -8.24 -37.69 1.78
C PHE A 30 -7.32 -36.55 2.18
N ALA A 31 -6.53 -36.75 3.23
CA ALA A 31 -5.62 -35.75 3.75
C ALA A 31 -4.51 -36.42 4.57
N SER A 32 -3.29 -35.90 4.47
CA SER A 32 -2.29 -36.18 5.50
C SER A 32 -2.77 -35.63 6.85
N LYS A 33 -2.27 -36.16 7.97
CA LYS A 33 -2.65 -35.66 9.31
C LYS A 33 -2.47 -34.13 9.44
N LYS A 34 -1.37 -33.60 8.89
CA LYS A 34 -1.09 -32.16 8.88
C LYS A 34 -2.12 -31.36 8.07
N LEU A 35 -2.58 -31.90 6.95
CA LEU A 35 -3.63 -31.26 6.14
C LEU A 35 -4.98 -31.31 6.86
N LEU A 36 -5.34 -32.45 7.44
CA LEU A 36 -6.59 -32.61 8.20
C LEU A 36 -6.66 -31.61 9.38
N GLU A 37 -5.55 -31.38 10.08
CA GLU A 37 -5.45 -30.41 11.18
C GLU A 37 -5.56 -28.94 10.70
N ASN A 38 -5.35 -28.68 9.41
CA ASN A 38 -5.45 -27.35 8.81
C ASN A 38 -6.81 -27.08 8.13
N PHE A 39 -7.63 -28.12 7.90
CA PHE A 39 -8.98 -27.90 7.39
C PHE A 39 -9.79 -27.12 8.43
N ASP A 40 -10.54 -26.12 7.96
CA ASP A 40 -11.45 -25.40 8.84
C ASP A 40 -12.61 -26.30 9.27
N ASP A 41 -13.17 -26.00 10.45
CA ASP A 41 -14.25 -26.80 11.05
C ASP A 41 -15.49 -26.91 10.14
N ALA A 42 -15.72 -25.92 9.27
CA ALA A 42 -16.89 -25.91 8.41
C ALA A 42 -16.80 -27.01 7.34
N VAL A 43 -15.60 -27.36 6.85
CA VAL A 43 -15.39 -28.46 5.89
C VAL A 43 -16.08 -29.75 6.35
N PHE A 44 -15.84 -30.15 7.60
CA PHE A 44 -16.40 -31.39 8.14
C PHE A 44 -17.93 -31.31 8.23
N SER A 45 -18.46 -30.18 8.68
CA SER A 45 -19.90 -29.96 8.78
C SER A 45 -20.59 -29.93 7.41
N GLN A 46 -19.96 -29.33 6.41
CA GLN A 46 -20.46 -29.23 5.04
C GLN A 46 -20.44 -30.59 4.37
N ALA A 47 -19.35 -31.33 4.49
CA ALA A 47 -19.29 -32.70 3.98
C ALA A 47 -20.33 -33.61 4.64
N ALA A 48 -20.57 -33.46 5.96
CA ALA A 48 -21.63 -34.17 6.66
C ALA A 48 -23.04 -33.75 6.18
N ASN A 49 -23.24 -32.48 5.81
CA ASN A 49 -24.49 -32.03 5.18
C ASN A 49 -24.68 -32.63 3.79
N VAL A 50 -23.63 -32.66 2.97
CA VAL A 50 -23.67 -33.29 1.64
C VAL A 50 -24.04 -34.77 1.76
N ALA A 51 -23.54 -35.46 2.78
CA ALA A 51 -23.87 -36.84 3.07
C ALA A 51 -25.35 -37.11 3.41
N THR A 52 -26.19 -36.08 3.64
CA THR A 52 -27.63 -36.23 3.87
C THR A 52 -28.47 -36.14 2.59
N LEU A 53 -27.87 -35.71 1.47
CA LEU A 53 -28.58 -35.41 0.24
C LEU A 53 -29.28 -36.65 -0.35
N PRO A 54 -30.55 -36.55 -0.80
CA PRO A 54 -31.25 -37.65 -1.44
C PRO A 54 -30.47 -38.20 -2.65
N GLY A 55 -30.50 -39.52 -2.82
CA GLY A 55 -29.83 -40.23 -3.92
C GLY A 55 -28.30 -40.22 -3.88
N ILE A 56 -27.64 -39.67 -2.86
CA ILE A 56 -26.17 -39.69 -2.77
C ILE A 56 -25.62 -41.12 -2.68
N GLN A 57 -24.59 -41.39 -3.46
CA GLN A 57 -24.00 -42.71 -3.64
C GLN A 57 -22.70 -42.86 -2.84
N LYS A 58 -22.58 -44.00 -2.14
CA LYS A 58 -21.38 -44.50 -1.44
C LYS A 58 -20.83 -43.62 -0.31
N SER A 59 -20.42 -42.39 -0.57
CA SER A 59 -19.82 -41.46 0.40
C SER A 59 -19.89 -40.01 -0.10
N SER A 60 -19.90 -39.05 0.82
CA SER A 60 -19.47 -37.68 0.52
C SER A 60 -17.95 -37.64 0.63
N PHE A 61 -17.25 -37.22 -0.40
CA PHE A 61 -15.78 -37.18 -0.40
C PHE A 61 -15.25 -35.77 -0.19
N VAL A 62 -14.13 -35.65 0.50
CA VAL A 62 -13.35 -34.42 0.66
C VAL A 62 -11.93 -34.67 0.17
N MET A 63 -11.51 -33.93 -0.85
CA MET A 63 -10.19 -34.01 -1.45
C MET A 63 -9.14 -33.19 -0.65
N PRO A 64 -7.83 -33.35 -0.91
CA PRO A 64 -6.77 -32.68 -0.16
C PRO A 64 -6.80 -31.13 -0.16
N ASP A 65 -7.52 -30.51 -1.10
CA ASP A 65 -7.77 -29.07 -1.22
C ASP A 65 -9.01 -28.57 -0.45
N GLY A 66 -9.56 -29.43 0.42
CA GLY A 66 -10.71 -29.18 1.28
C GLY A 66 -10.67 -27.84 2.04
N HIS A 67 -11.62 -26.95 1.77
CA HIS A 67 -11.87 -25.75 2.58
C HIS A 67 -13.34 -25.33 2.53
N SER A 68 -13.73 -24.44 3.45
CA SER A 68 -15.06 -23.83 3.54
C SER A 68 -15.59 -23.40 2.17
N GLY A 69 -16.67 -24.05 1.71
CA GLY A 69 -17.48 -23.56 0.58
C GLY A 69 -18.77 -22.91 1.06
N TYR A 70 -19.77 -22.81 0.18
CA TYR A 70 -21.10 -22.25 0.51
C TYR A 70 -22.17 -23.33 0.78
N GLY A 71 -21.95 -24.56 0.32
CA GLY A 71 -22.87 -25.68 0.50
C GLY A 71 -22.10 -26.99 0.61
N PHE A 72 -21.44 -27.37 -0.49
CA PHE A 72 -20.34 -28.34 -0.44
C PHE A 72 -19.09 -27.64 0.10
N PRO A 73 -18.17 -28.37 0.75
CA PRO A 73 -16.80 -27.86 0.87
C PRO A 73 -16.19 -27.77 -0.53
N ILE A 74 -15.30 -26.80 -0.75
CA ILE A 74 -14.44 -26.83 -1.93
C ILE A 74 -13.56 -28.09 -1.82
N GLY A 75 -13.30 -28.76 -2.94
CA GLY A 75 -12.73 -30.12 -2.96
C GLY A 75 -13.73 -31.22 -2.57
N GLY A 76 -15.01 -30.87 -2.36
CA GLY A 76 -16.08 -31.83 -2.09
C GLY A 76 -16.55 -32.56 -3.35
N VAL A 77 -16.66 -33.89 -3.29
CA VAL A 77 -17.16 -34.71 -4.40
C VAL A 77 -18.30 -35.60 -3.91
N ALA A 78 -19.42 -35.59 -4.63
CA ALA A 78 -20.52 -36.52 -4.40
C ALA A 78 -21.09 -37.01 -5.72
N ALA A 79 -21.37 -38.31 -5.81
CA ALA A 79 -22.13 -38.89 -6.90
C ALA A 79 -23.59 -39.01 -6.48
N MET A 80 -24.52 -38.64 -7.36
CA MET A 80 -25.96 -38.71 -7.12
C MET A 80 -26.61 -39.72 -8.08
N ASP A 81 -27.60 -40.46 -7.60
CA ASP A 81 -28.45 -41.29 -8.43
C ASP A 81 -29.22 -40.43 -9.44
N ILE A 82 -29.39 -40.92 -10.67
CA ILE A 82 -30.01 -40.14 -11.74
C ILE A 82 -31.53 -39.97 -11.56
N ASN A 83 -32.20 -40.90 -10.86
CA ASN A 83 -33.65 -40.91 -10.68
C ASN A 83 -34.06 -40.36 -9.31
N GLU A 84 -33.31 -40.66 -8.26
CA GLU A 84 -33.63 -40.29 -6.87
C GLU A 84 -32.74 -39.16 -6.30
N GLY A 85 -31.72 -38.75 -7.07
CA GLY A 85 -30.75 -37.75 -6.65
C GLY A 85 -31.24 -36.31 -6.77
N VAL A 86 -30.39 -35.40 -6.31
CA VAL A 86 -30.62 -33.95 -6.38
C VAL A 86 -29.59 -33.25 -7.25
N ILE A 87 -30.03 -32.21 -7.95
CA ILE A 87 -29.13 -31.23 -8.57
C ILE A 87 -28.87 -30.14 -7.53
N SER A 88 -27.64 -30.05 -7.04
CA SER A 88 -27.24 -29.02 -6.07
C SER A 88 -26.33 -27.98 -6.73
N PRO A 89 -26.80 -26.73 -6.96
CA PRO A 89 -25.93 -25.65 -7.41
C PRO A 89 -24.87 -25.28 -6.35
N GLY A 90 -25.07 -25.68 -5.08
CA GLY A 90 -24.08 -25.53 -4.01
C GLY A 90 -22.87 -26.46 -4.12
N GLY A 91 -22.82 -27.35 -5.13
CA GLY A 91 -21.69 -28.25 -5.40
C GLY A 91 -20.58 -27.66 -6.27
N ILE A 92 -20.83 -26.53 -6.95
CA ILE A 92 -19.88 -25.91 -7.89
C ILE A 92 -19.30 -24.57 -7.39
N GLY A 93 -19.71 -24.10 -6.20
CA GLY A 93 -19.41 -22.74 -5.73
C GLY A 93 -20.19 -21.67 -6.50
N PHE A 94 -20.26 -20.46 -5.95
CA PHE A 94 -20.74 -19.30 -6.68
C PHE A 94 -19.60 -18.28 -6.73
N ASP A 95 -19.04 -18.09 -7.92
CA ASP A 95 -18.08 -17.02 -8.15
C ASP A 95 -18.87 -15.75 -8.48
N ILE A 96 -18.71 -14.74 -7.64
CA ILE A 96 -19.22 -13.40 -7.90
C ILE A 96 -18.18 -12.74 -8.81
N ASN A 97 -18.57 -12.36 -10.03
CA ASN A 97 -17.69 -11.67 -10.98
C ASN A 97 -18.15 -10.22 -11.11
N CYS A 98 -17.25 -9.26 -10.86
CA CYS A 98 -17.74 -8.00 -10.32
C CYS A 98 -17.35 -6.73 -11.08
N LEU A 99 -16.13 -6.64 -11.62
CA LEU A 99 -15.54 -5.36 -11.99
C LEU A 99 -15.44 -5.17 -13.51
N PRO A 100 -15.78 -4.01 -14.07
CA PRO A 100 -15.50 -3.70 -15.46
C PRO A 100 -14.00 -3.75 -15.77
N GLY A 101 -13.63 -4.05 -17.01
CA GLY A 101 -12.23 -4.24 -17.40
C GLY A 101 -11.29 -3.05 -17.20
N ASN A 102 -11.82 -1.84 -17.04
CA ASN A 102 -11.04 -0.63 -16.75
C ASN A 102 -10.84 -0.36 -15.25
N ALA A 103 -11.35 -1.22 -14.36
CA ALA A 103 -11.10 -1.13 -12.93
C ALA A 103 -9.59 -1.22 -12.67
N LYS A 104 -9.05 -0.27 -11.91
CA LYS A 104 -7.62 -0.16 -11.64
C LYS A 104 -7.27 -0.98 -10.42
N ILE A 105 -6.34 -1.91 -10.58
CA ILE A 105 -5.90 -2.84 -9.54
C ILE A 105 -4.51 -2.44 -9.07
N LEU A 106 -4.34 -2.26 -7.77
CA LEU A 106 -3.09 -1.80 -7.17
C LEU A 106 -2.15 -2.98 -6.85
N SER A 107 -0.95 -2.95 -7.44
CA SER A 107 0.11 -3.90 -7.15
C SER A 107 0.85 -3.58 -5.84
N LYS A 108 1.57 -4.56 -5.30
CA LYS A 108 2.46 -4.41 -4.12
C LYS A 108 3.56 -3.37 -4.28
N ASP A 109 3.93 -3.03 -5.52
CA ASP A 109 5.00 -2.09 -5.85
C ASP A 109 4.43 -0.70 -6.18
N GLY A 110 3.14 -0.50 -5.97
CA GLY A 110 2.49 0.79 -6.04
C GLY A 110 2.28 1.32 -7.46
N TYR A 111 2.32 0.45 -8.47
CA TYR A 111 1.71 0.73 -9.77
C TYR A 111 0.30 0.14 -9.86
N PHE A 112 -0.53 0.66 -10.76
CA PHE A 112 -1.83 0.09 -11.09
C PHE A 112 -1.89 -0.41 -12.52
N MET A 113 -2.76 -1.40 -12.76
CA MET A 113 -3.11 -1.91 -14.08
C MET A 113 -4.64 -2.08 -14.18
N PRO A 114 -5.27 -1.85 -15.35
CA PRO A 114 -6.63 -2.29 -15.59
C PRO A 114 -6.78 -3.80 -15.36
N ILE A 115 -7.85 -4.23 -14.68
CA ILE A 115 -8.07 -5.66 -14.33
C ILE A 115 -8.05 -6.58 -15.56
N LYS A 116 -8.57 -6.12 -16.70
CA LYS A 116 -8.55 -6.91 -17.95
C LYS A 116 -7.14 -7.26 -18.43
N ASP A 117 -6.13 -6.44 -18.08
CA ASP A 117 -4.76 -6.60 -18.56
C ASP A 117 -3.98 -7.66 -17.76
N PHE A 118 -4.62 -8.28 -16.74
CA PHE A 118 -4.09 -9.39 -15.96
C PHE A 118 -4.32 -10.77 -16.59
N GLU A 119 -5.13 -10.86 -17.66
CA GLU A 119 -5.60 -12.13 -18.24
C GLU A 119 -4.48 -13.13 -18.59
N ASN A 120 -3.27 -12.64 -18.92
CA ASN A 120 -2.14 -13.48 -19.31
C ASN A 120 -0.90 -13.32 -18.42
N ASN A 121 -0.98 -12.62 -17.28
CA ASN A 121 0.20 -12.28 -16.46
C ASN A 121 -0.12 -12.00 -14.98
N PHE A 122 -1.12 -12.68 -14.40
CA PHE A 122 -1.45 -12.49 -12.98
C PHE A 122 -0.54 -13.29 -12.04
N ASP A 123 -0.02 -14.44 -12.47
CA ASP A 123 0.68 -15.43 -11.63
C ASP A 123 1.94 -14.90 -10.91
N ASP A 124 2.64 -13.93 -11.50
CA ASP A 124 3.88 -13.36 -10.96
C ASP A 124 3.66 -12.04 -10.20
N LYS A 125 2.40 -11.65 -9.99
CA LYS A 125 2.01 -10.38 -9.38
C LYS A 125 1.59 -10.59 -7.93
N GLU A 126 1.95 -9.63 -7.09
CA GLU A 126 1.41 -9.50 -5.74
C GLU A 126 0.56 -8.23 -5.70
N LEU A 127 -0.63 -8.32 -5.11
CA LEU A 127 -1.60 -7.24 -4.98
C LEU A 127 -1.60 -6.67 -3.56
N VAL A 128 -2.08 -5.43 -3.42
CA VAL A 128 -2.37 -4.87 -2.09
C VAL A 128 -3.69 -5.43 -1.60
N THR A 129 -3.69 -6.01 -0.39
CA THR A 129 -4.86 -6.60 0.25
C THR A 129 -4.97 -6.13 1.71
N PHE A 130 -6.10 -6.39 2.36
CA PHE A 130 -6.31 -6.06 3.77
C PHE A 130 -6.71 -7.27 4.59
N ASP A 131 -6.07 -7.44 5.73
CA ASP A 131 -6.59 -8.28 6.80
C ASP A 131 -7.67 -7.51 7.54
N LEU A 132 -8.92 -7.92 7.34
CA LEU A 132 -10.08 -7.25 7.91
C LEU A 132 -10.20 -7.47 9.43
N LYS A 133 -9.56 -8.53 9.97
CA LYS A 133 -9.53 -8.84 11.40
C LYS A 133 -8.43 -8.05 12.10
N LYS A 134 -7.19 -8.10 11.59
CA LYS A 134 -6.02 -7.38 12.13
C LYS A 134 -6.01 -5.89 11.79
N LYS A 135 -6.79 -5.47 10.78
CA LYS A 135 -6.96 -4.08 10.32
C LYS A 135 -5.65 -3.44 9.82
N ASN A 136 -4.86 -4.22 9.09
CA ASN A 136 -3.60 -3.82 8.46
C ASN A 136 -3.61 -4.18 6.96
N GLU A 137 -2.72 -3.52 6.23
CA GLU A 137 -2.39 -3.84 4.85
C GLU A 137 -1.52 -5.11 4.81
N GLU A 138 -1.84 -6.02 3.91
CA GLU A 138 -1.06 -7.22 3.58
C GLU A 138 -0.83 -7.30 2.05
N LYS A 139 -0.09 -8.31 1.61
CA LYS A 139 0.22 -8.56 0.20
C LYS A 139 -0.09 -10.00 -0.10
N SER A 140 -0.81 -10.26 -1.18
CA SER A 140 -1.13 -11.62 -1.60
C SER A 140 -1.11 -11.76 -3.11
N SER A 141 -0.93 -12.98 -3.57
CA SER A 141 -0.93 -13.30 -5.00
C SER A 141 -2.35 -13.63 -5.44
N PRO A 142 -2.76 -13.23 -6.65
CA PRO A 142 -3.96 -13.78 -7.26
C PRO A 142 -3.73 -15.26 -7.61
N LEU A 143 -4.71 -16.11 -7.27
CA LEU A 143 -4.72 -17.55 -7.52
C LEU A 143 -5.54 -17.90 -8.77
N LEU A 144 -6.59 -17.12 -9.04
CA LEU A 144 -7.46 -17.31 -10.20
C LEU A 144 -7.84 -15.95 -10.75
N PHE A 145 -7.79 -15.83 -12.07
CA PHE A 145 -8.36 -14.71 -12.82
C PHE A 145 -9.69 -15.13 -13.43
N ILE A 146 -10.75 -14.37 -13.16
CA ILE A 146 -12.09 -14.70 -13.63
C ILE A 146 -12.54 -13.65 -14.63
N LYS A 147 -13.12 -14.11 -15.75
CA LYS A 147 -13.68 -13.28 -16.82
C LYS A 147 -15.02 -13.85 -17.26
N LYS A 148 -16.07 -13.04 -17.21
CA LYS A 148 -17.44 -13.46 -17.57
C LYS A 148 -18.16 -12.33 -18.29
N LYS A 149 -19.01 -12.66 -19.27
CA LYS A 149 -19.94 -11.68 -19.83
C LYS A 149 -20.92 -11.24 -18.74
N ASN A 150 -21.11 -9.94 -18.58
CA ASN A 150 -22.00 -9.38 -17.57
C ASN A 150 -23.45 -9.85 -17.79
N ASP A 151 -24.06 -10.39 -16.75
CA ASP A 151 -25.47 -10.80 -16.69
C ASP A 151 -26.20 -10.14 -15.51
N LYS A 152 -25.59 -9.12 -14.90
CA LYS A 152 -26.09 -8.40 -13.72
C LYS A 152 -26.24 -6.92 -14.00
N ARG A 153 -27.02 -6.23 -13.16
CA ARG A 153 -27.02 -4.77 -13.15
C ARG A 153 -25.68 -4.27 -12.64
N VAL A 154 -25.17 -3.21 -13.26
CA VAL A 154 -23.93 -2.56 -12.86
C VAL A 154 -24.25 -1.23 -12.21
N PHE A 155 -23.56 -0.92 -11.13
CA PHE A 155 -23.73 0.31 -10.39
C PHE A 155 -22.41 1.05 -10.25
N LYS A 156 -22.50 2.38 -10.28
CA LYS A 156 -21.43 3.29 -9.87
C LYS A 156 -21.68 3.76 -8.44
N LEU A 157 -20.84 3.32 -7.52
CA LEU A 157 -20.78 3.83 -6.15
C LEU A 157 -19.88 5.05 -6.10
N VAL A 158 -20.35 6.14 -5.49
CA VAL A 158 -19.56 7.36 -5.25
C VAL A 158 -19.62 7.72 -3.78
N THR A 159 -18.46 7.96 -3.17
CA THR A 159 -18.34 8.38 -1.77
C THR A 159 -18.42 9.90 -1.63
N GLU A 160 -18.67 10.36 -0.41
CA GLU A 160 -18.73 11.78 -0.09
C GLU A 160 -17.43 12.56 -0.36
N LEU A 161 -16.28 11.89 -0.43
CA LEU A 161 -14.97 12.49 -0.73
C LEU A 161 -14.55 12.31 -2.21
N GLY A 162 -15.47 11.81 -3.06
CA GLY A 162 -15.27 11.73 -4.50
C GLY A 162 -14.57 10.47 -4.99
N HIS A 163 -14.38 9.46 -4.14
CA HIS A 163 -13.90 8.14 -4.59
C HIS A 163 -15.04 7.37 -5.25
N GLU A 164 -14.71 6.60 -6.28
CA GLU A 164 -15.68 5.86 -7.06
C GLU A 164 -15.22 4.44 -7.39
N ILE A 165 -16.20 3.54 -7.49
CA ILE A 165 -16.04 2.19 -8.01
C ILE A 165 -17.27 1.85 -8.85
N ILE A 166 -17.05 1.14 -9.95
CA ILE A 166 -18.10 0.58 -10.79
C ILE A 166 -18.04 -0.93 -10.62
N ALA A 167 -19.14 -1.57 -10.23
CA ALA A 167 -19.18 -3.01 -10.04
C ALA A 167 -20.61 -3.55 -10.24
N THR A 168 -20.75 -4.86 -10.38
CA THR A 168 -22.04 -5.55 -10.40
C THR A 168 -22.80 -5.38 -9.08
N GLU A 169 -24.11 -5.58 -9.15
CA GLU A 169 -25.02 -5.42 -8.02
C GLU A 169 -24.75 -6.35 -6.82
N ASP A 170 -24.10 -7.47 -7.08
CA ASP A 170 -23.69 -8.50 -6.12
C ASP A 170 -22.24 -8.37 -5.66
N HIS A 171 -21.48 -7.36 -6.11
CA HIS A 171 -20.12 -7.14 -5.60
C HIS A 171 -20.16 -6.74 -4.11
N PRO A 172 -19.47 -7.48 -3.21
CA PRO A 172 -19.41 -7.15 -1.80
C PRO A 172 -18.44 -5.99 -1.54
N VAL A 173 -18.93 -4.92 -0.89
CA VAL A 173 -18.13 -3.78 -0.48
C VAL A 173 -17.93 -3.80 1.04
N PHE A 174 -16.70 -3.61 1.50
CA PHE A 174 -16.41 -3.62 2.93
C PHE A 174 -16.95 -2.35 3.63
N THR A 175 -17.86 -2.55 4.58
CA THR A 175 -18.49 -1.50 5.37
C THR A 175 -18.26 -1.67 6.87
N LYS A 176 -18.69 -0.69 7.68
CA LYS A 176 -18.72 -0.83 9.15
C LYS A 176 -19.61 -1.97 9.66
N ARG A 177 -20.51 -2.51 8.83
CA ARG A 177 -21.38 -3.65 9.15
C ARG A 177 -20.82 -4.99 8.64
N GLY A 178 -19.62 -4.98 8.04
CA GLY A 178 -19.06 -6.11 7.29
C GLY A 178 -19.21 -5.94 5.79
N MET A 179 -19.02 -7.03 5.04
CA MET A 179 -19.21 -7.06 3.60
C MET A 179 -20.71 -6.91 3.27
N VAL A 180 -21.06 -5.91 2.47
CA VAL A 180 -22.44 -5.63 2.04
C VAL A 180 -22.46 -5.56 0.53
N LEU A 181 -23.41 -6.27 -0.10
CA LEU A 181 -23.56 -6.24 -1.55
C LEU A 181 -23.88 -4.83 -2.02
N LEU A 182 -23.37 -4.45 -3.19
CA LEU A 182 -23.52 -3.10 -3.72
C LEU A 182 -24.99 -2.67 -3.82
N LYS A 183 -25.88 -3.57 -4.24
CA LYS A 183 -27.34 -3.32 -4.28
C LYS A 183 -27.98 -3.01 -2.93
N ASP A 184 -27.38 -3.47 -1.83
CA ASP A 184 -27.91 -3.34 -0.47
C ASP A 184 -27.26 -2.18 0.32
N LEU A 185 -26.31 -1.47 -0.30
CA LEU A 185 -25.67 -0.30 0.29
C LEU A 185 -26.63 0.88 0.37
N LYS A 186 -26.57 1.60 1.50
CA LYS A 186 -27.38 2.79 1.77
C LYS A 186 -26.49 4.03 1.84
N LYS A 187 -27.07 5.22 1.59
CA LYS A 187 -26.38 6.53 1.75
C LYS A 187 -25.88 6.78 3.19
N THR A 188 -26.38 6.04 4.16
CA THR A 188 -25.94 6.10 5.56
C THR A 188 -24.70 5.24 5.84
N ASP A 189 -24.36 4.31 4.94
CA ASP A 189 -23.24 3.41 5.12
C ASP A 189 -21.89 4.12 4.92
N PHE A 190 -20.87 3.58 5.58
CA PHE A 190 -19.47 3.96 5.41
C PHE A 190 -18.72 2.79 4.79
N VAL A 191 -18.04 3.05 3.69
CA VAL A 191 -17.19 2.09 2.97
C VAL A 191 -15.72 2.38 3.26
N ALA A 192 -14.88 1.34 3.30
CA ALA A 192 -13.44 1.52 3.44
C ALA A 192 -12.83 1.97 2.10
N VAL A 193 -11.97 2.98 2.13
CA VAL A 193 -11.28 3.50 0.95
C VAL A 193 -9.79 3.59 1.22
N TYR A 194 -9.00 2.97 0.33
CA TYR A 194 -7.55 3.16 0.31
C TYR A 194 -7.19 4.28 -0.68
N PRO A 195 -6.67 5.43 -0.20
CA PRO A 195 -6.54 6.63 -1.03
C PRO A 195 -5.29 6.69 -1.91
N PHE A 196 -4.33 5.81 -1.68
CA PHE A 196 -3.08 5.77 -2.44
C PHE A 196 -3.34 5.12 -3.81
N SER A 197 -3.04 5.83 -4.89
CA SER A 197 -3.43 5.45 -6.25
C SER A 197 -2.30 4.83 -7.06
N GLY A 198 -1.07 5.24 -6.77
CA GLY A 198 0.09 4.82 -7.53
C GLY A 198 0.21 5.48 -8.89
N VAL A 199 0.96 4.83 -9.77
CA VAL A 199 1.13 5.26 -11.16
C VAL A 199 0.84 4.10 -12.10
N GLU A 200 0.54 4.40 -13.35
CA GLU A 200 0.21 3.37 -14.33
C GLU A 200 1.43 2.45 -14.57
N PHE A 201 1.16 1.16 -14.78
CA PHE A 201 2.20 0.22 -15.15
C PHE A 201 2.73 0.51 -16.56
N GLU A 202 4.04 0.48 -16.67
CA GLU A 202 4.77 0.60 -17.92
C GLU A 202 5.71 -0.61 -17.96
N MET A 203 5.60 -1.44 -19.00
CA MET A 203 6.48 -2.60 -19.14
C MET A 203 7.94 -2.14 -19.23
N PRO A 204 8.83 -2.58 -18.34
CA PRO A 204 10.24 -2.25 -18.47
C PRO A 204 10.85 -2.94 -19.71
N ASP A 205 11.75 -2.23 -20.40
CA ASP A 205 12.58 -2.81 -21.45
C ASP A 205 13.64 -3.78 -20.87
N ASP A 206 14.39 -4.42 -21.77
CA ASP A 206 15.43 -5.38 -21.42
C ASP A 206 16.83 -4.77 -21.34
N ASP A 207 16.97 -3.43 -21.28
CA ASP A 207 18.28 -2.77 -21.23
C ASP A 207 19.13 -3.28 -20.07
N VAL A 208 20.43 -3.44 -20.32
CA VAL A 208 21.41 -3.81 -19.31
C VAL A 208 21.69 -2.61 -18.39
N ILE A 209 21.47 -2.80 -17.09
CA ILE A 209 21.79 -1.82 -16.04
C ILE A 209 23.20 -2.05 -15.48
N LEU A 210 23.59 -3.31 -15.36
CA LEU A 210 24.88 -3.72 -14.79
C LEU A 210 25.35 -5.03 -15.42
N ASP A 211 26.62 -5.10 -15.82
CA ASP A 211 27.24 -6.31 -16.35
C ASP A 211 28.62 -6.62 -15.74
N GLU A 212 29.31 -7.59 -16.34
CA GLU A 212 30.64 -8.02 -15.89
C GLU A 212 31.69 -6.92 -16.01
N THR A 213 31.58 -6.07 -17.03
CA THR A 213 32.54 -4.99 -17.30
C THR A 213 32.49 -3.94 -16.20
N ASP A 214 31.31 -3.67 -15.63
CA ASP A 214 31.14 -2.78 -14.48
C ASP A 214 31.83 -3.33 -13.22
N ILE A 215 31.73 -4.64 -12.98
CA ILE A 215 32.39 -5.28 -11.85
C ILE A 215 33.91 -5.29 -12.05
N LEU A 216 34.35 -5.55 -13.28
CA LEU A 216 35.78 -5.54 -13.64
C LEU A 216 36.40 -4.15 -13.53
N SER A 217 35.65 -3.09 -13.83
CA SER A 217 36.09 -1.69 -13.72
C SER A 217 35.93 -1.10 -12.31
N SER A 218 35.15 -1.74 -11.42
CA SER A 218 34.90 -1.27 -10.06
C SER A 218 36.20 -0.97 -9.27
N PRO A 219 36.27 0.16 -8.54
CA PRO A 219 37.42 0.47 -7.68
C PRO A 219 37.48 -0.40 -6.41
N ILE A 220 36.47 -1.23 -6.15
CA ILE A 220 36.39 -2.05 -4.95
C ILE A 220 37.37 -3.23 -5.04
N VAL A 221 38.29 -3.30 -4.07
CA VAL A 221 39.37 -4.30 -4.00
C VAL A 221 38.89 -5.60 -3.35
N PHE A 222 37.94 -6.28 -4.00
CA PHE A 222 37.54 -7.65 -3.70
C PHE A 222 37.89 -8.59 -4.85
N ASN A 223 37.82 -9.92 -4.63
CA ASN A 223 38.00 -10.89 -5.71
C ASN A 223 36.83 -10.77 -6.73
N LYS A 224 37.08 -10.03 -7.81
CA LYS A 224 36.09 -9.71 -8.87
C LYS A 224 35.56 -10.96 -9.56
N LYS A 225 36.43 -11.95 -9.85
CA LYS A 225 36.01 -13.24 -10.45
C LYS A 225 35.00 -13.98 -9.57
N ALA A 226 35.24 -14.01 -8.26
CA ALA A 226 34.31 -14.64 -7.31
C ALA A 226 32.97 -13.88 -7.22
N ILE A 227 33.00 -12.55 -7.25
CA ILE A 227 31.79 -11.72 -7.26
C ILE A 227 30.95 -11.96 -8.51
N ILE A 228 31.58 -11.96 -9.69
CA ILE A 228 30.92 -12.25 -10.97
C ILE A 228 30.27 -13.63 -10.93
N ALA A 229 31.00 -14.65 -10.49
CA ALA A 229 30.48 -16.01 -10.38
C ALA A 229 29.27 -16.10 -9.42
N GLU A 230 29.31 -15.40 -8.27
CA GLU A 230 28.20 -15.38 -7.34
C GLU A 230 26.96 -14.67 -7.91
N LEU A 231 27.14 -13.52 -8.57
CA LEU A 231 26.03 -12.76 -9.16
C LEU A 231 25.42 -13.51 -10.36
N LYS A 232 26.23 -14.15 -11.20
CA LYS A 232 25.76 -15.05 -12.27
C LYS A 232 24.97 -16.23 -11.73
N LYS A 233 25.46 -16.89 -10.67
CA LYS A 233 24.73 -17.99 -10.01
C LYS A 233 23.36 -17.56 -9.50
N ARG A 234 23.20 -16.28 -9.16
CA ARG A 234 21.95 -15.68 -8.73
C ARG A 234 21.14 -15.10 -9.89
N ASN A 235 21.56 -15.25 -11.14
CA ASN A 235 20.96 -14.61 -12.31
C ASN A 235 20.87 -13.08 -12.20
N LEU A 236 21.78 -12.43 -11.48
CA LEU A 236 21.83 -10.97 -11.32
C LEU A 236 22.85 -10.31 -12.26
N LEU A 237 23.35 -11.05 -13.26
CA LEU A 237 24.34 -10.57 -14.21
C LEU A 237 24.17 -11.25 -15.59
N PRO A 238 23.96 -10.49 -16.68
CA PRO A 238 23.69 -9.05 -16.68
C PRO A 238 22.37 -8.75 -15.95
N LEU A 239 22.35 -7.70 -15.12
CA LEU A 239 21.13 -7.20 -14.51
C LEU A 239 20.41 -6.33 -15.54
N ARG A 240 19.19 -6.72 -15.89
CA ARG A 240 18.36 -6.01 -16.88
C ARG A 240 17.21 -5.25 -16.22
N ARG A 241 16.69 -4.24 -16.92
CA ARG A 241 15.63 -3.36 -16.42
C ARG A 241 14.28 -4.09 -16.21
N ASN A 242 14.02 -5.15 -16.95
CA ASN A 242 12.85 -6.02 -16.80
C ASN A 242 13.05 -7.17 -15.80
N ASP A 243 14.16 -7.22 -15.05
CA ASP A 243 14.35 -8.26 -14.04
C ASP A 243 13.26 -8.16 -12.95
N PRO A 244 12.53 -9.25 -12.63
CA PRO A 244 11.44 -9.23 -11.66
C PRO A 244 11.89 -8.86 -10.23
N ARG A 245 13.20 -8.92 -9.93
CA ARG A 245 13.77 -8.53 -8.64
C ARG A 245 14.21 -7.07 -8.61
N LEU A 246 14.24 -6.38 -9.76
CA LEU A 246 14.66 -4.99 -9.84
C LEU A 246 13.81 -4.06 -8.94
N PRO A 247 12.48 -4.20 -8.82
CA PRO A 247 11.68 -3.39 -7.89
C PRO A 247 12.16 -3.49 -6.44
N ALA A 248 12.52 -4.70 -5.99
CA ALA A 248 13.09 -4.91 -4.66
C ALA A 248 14.49 -4.27 -4.55
N LEU A 249 15.34 -4.41 -5.58
CA LEU A 249 16.66 -3.77 -5.62
C LEU A 249 16.57 -2.25 -5.57
N ILE A 250 15.65 -1.63 -6.33
CA ILE A 250 15.43 -0.17 -6.33
C ILE A 250 15.06 0.31 -4.93
N LYS A 251 14.09 -0.34 -4.28
CA LYS A 251 13.66 0.05 -2.93
C LYS A 251 14.80 -0.09 -1.93
N VAL A 252 15.51 -1.22 -1.94
CA VAL A 252 16.64 -1.49 -1.04
C VAL A 252 17.78 -0.50 -1.25
N LEU A 253 18.12 -0.19 -2.51
CA LEU A 253 19.11 0.82 -2.89
C LEU A 253 18.71 2.19 -2.35
N ALA A 254 17.51 2.66 -2.68
CA ALA A 254 17.04 3.99 -2.31
C ALA A 254 16.95 4.17 -0.79
N PHE A 255 16.41 3.18 -0.09
CA PHE A 255 16.38 3.20 1.38
C PHE A 255 17.80 3.19 1.95
N ASN A 256 18.71 2.37 1.40
CA ASN A 256 20.09 2.34 1.86
C ASN A 256 20.79 3.69 1.66
N THR A 257 20.50 4.41 0.57
CA THR A 257 21.00 5.77 0.32
C THR A 257 20.54 6.77 1.39
N GLY A 258 19.38 6.56 2.02
CA GLY A 258 18.90 7.31 3.19
C GLY A 258 19.40 6.75 4.53
N ASP A 259 18.74 5.71 5.05
CA ASP A 259 18.96 5.13 6.38
C ASP A 259 19.74 3.80 6.34
N GLY A 260 20.78 3.73 5.51
CA GLY A 260 21.70 2.60 5.42
C GLY A 260 23.17 3.00 5.30
N SER A 261 24.06 2.01 5.30
CA SER A 261 25.50 2.23 5.10
C SER A 261 26.19 1.03 4.49
N LEU A 262 27.02 1.26 3.48
CA LEU A 262 27.95 0.28 2.94
C LEU A 262 29.31 0.45 3.64
N VAL A 263 29.81 -0.61 4.26
CA VAL A 263 31.05 -0.60 5.03
C VAL A 263 31.99 -1.69 4.53
N ILE A 264 33.21 -1.29 4.17
CA ILE A 264 34.32 -2.20 3.90
C ILE A 264 35.27 -2.14 5.09
N SER A 265 35.55 -3.29 5.71
CA SER A 265 36.43 -3.38 6.88
C SER A 265 37.15 -4.72 6.89
N SER A 266 38.47 -4.69 7.02
CA SER A 266 39.34 -5.90 7.12
C SER A 266 39.03 -6.95 6.04
N GLY A 267 38.88 -6.52 4.78
CA GLY A 267 38.56 -7.40 3.65
C GLY A 267 37.13 -7.97 3.65
N LYS A 268 36.24 -7.52 4.54
CA LYS A 268 34.82 -7.88 4.58
C LYS A 268 33.95 -6.72 4.11
N GLY A 269 32.80 -7.05 3.53
CA GLY A 269 31.78 -6.08 3.11
C GLY A 269 30.50 -6.26 3.92
N PHE A 270 29.96 -5.16 4.43
CA PHE A 270 28.72 -5.12 5.20
C PHE A 270 27.79 -4.05 4.63
N VAL A 271 26.51 -4.41 4.47
CA VAL A 271 25.44 -3.46 4.14
C VAL A 271 24.52 -3.37 5.34
N TRP A 272 24.46 -2.21 5.98
CA TRP A 272 23.65 -1.95 7.18
C TRP A 272 22.38 -1.16 6.84
N PHE A 273 21.34 -1.40 7.63
CA PHE A 273 20.05 -0.72 7.58
C PHE A 273 19.56 -0.43 8.99
N TRP A 274 18.97 0.75 9.20
CA TRP A 274 18.35 1.17 10.45
C TRP A 274 16.92 1.63 10.19
N SER A 275 15.97 1.13 10.97
CA SER A 275 14.57 1.56 10.92
C SER A 275 13.81 0.99 12.12
N LYS A 276 12.49 1.08 12.12
CA LYS A 276 11.63 0.32 13.04
C LYS A 276 11.67 -1.17 12.70
N LYS A 277 11.35 -2.00 13.69
CA LYS A 277 11.45 -3.46 13.57
C LYS A 277 10.61 -4.01 12.41
N GLU A 278 9.38 -3.52 12.27
CA GLU A 278 8.41 -3.97 11.27
C GLU A 278 8.86 -3.57 9.86
N ASP A 279 9.33 -2.34 9.70
CA ASP A 279 9.86 -1.83 8.43
C ASP A 279 11.12 -2.60 8.01
N LEU A 280 12.02 -2.94 8.95
CA LEU A 280 13.19 -3.76 8.67
C LEU A 280 12.81 -5.17 8.20
N GLU A 281 11.71 -5.76 8.67
CA GLU A 281 11.29 -7.08 8.19
C GLU A 281 10.82 -7.05 6.73
N LEU A 282 10.19 -5.94 6.30
CA LEU A 282 9.86 -5.74 4.88
C LEU A 282 11.13 -5.68 4.01
N ILE A 283 12.14 -4.93 4.46
CA ILE A 283 13.43 -4.87 3.75
C ILE A 283 14.10 -6.26 3.75
N ARG A 284 14.01 -7.02 4.85
CA ARG A 284 14.53 -8.40 4.92
C ARG A 284 13.88 -9.32 3.90
N GLN A 285 12.56 -9.24 3.73
CA GLN A 285 11.82 -10.02 2.75
C GLN A 285 12.29 -9.68 1.32
N ASP A 286 12.43 -8.39 0.99
CA ASP A 286 12.92 -7.96 -0.32
C ASP A 286 14.37 -8.40 -0.57
N ILE A 287 15.26 -8.32 0.43
CA ILE A 287 16.65 -8.84 0.31
C ILE A 287 16.67 -10.35 0.05
N LYS A 288 15.78 -11.11 0.70
CA LYS A 288 15.63 -12.55 0.44
C LYS A 288 15.11 -12.81 -0.98
N LYS A 289 14.13 -12.03 -1.46
CA LYS A 289 13.60 -12.11 -2.84
C LYS A 289 14.68 -11.82 -3.89
N ILE A 290 15.59 -10.88 -3.62
CA ILE A 290 16.77 -10.61 -4.46
C ILE A 290 17.74 -11.82 -4.47
N GLY A 291 17.72 -12.62 -3.40
CA GLY A 291 18.47 -13.87 -3.24
C GLY A 291 19.45 -13.84 -2.07
N PHE A 292 19.67 -12.71 -1.41
CA PHE A 292 20.66 -12.61 -0.34
C PHE A 292 20.09 -12.93 1.04
N THR A 293 20.96 -13.26 2.00
CA THR A 293 20.55 -13.61 3.36
C THR A 293 20.80 -12.44 4.32
N PRO A 294 19.75 -11.74 4.77
CA PRO A 294 19.90 -10.70 5.79
C PRO A 294 19.98 -11.31 7.20
N SER A 295 20.77 -10.69 8.08
CA SER A 295 20.81 -11.02 9.50
C SER A 295 19.48 -10.73 10.18
N ARG A 296 19.17 -11.43 11.28
CA ARG A 296 18.07 -11.05 12.18
C ARG A 296 18.10 -9.56 12.52
N VAL A 297 16.94 -9.01 12.87
CA VAL A 297 16.86 -7.65 13.41
C VAL A 297 17.50 -7.64 14.79
N TYR A 298 18.52 -6.81 14.95
CA TYR A 298 19.16 -6.51 16.23
C TYR A 298 18.47 -5.31 16.87
N SER A 299 18.46 -5.28 18.21
CA SER A 299 17.98 -4.14 18.99
C SER A 299 19.04 -3.68 19.98
N ARG A 300 19.20 -2.37 20.15
CA ARG A 300 20.11 -1.79 21.13
C ARG A 300 19.45 -0.59 21.81
N LYS A 301 19.43 -0.59 23.15
CA LYS A 301 19.02 0.59 23.92
C LYS A 301 20.16 1.61 23.92
N ARG A 302 19.86 2.85 23.55
CA ARG A 302 20.80 3.98 23.63
C ARG A 302 20.21 5.12 24.43
N SER A 303 21.02 5.66 25.33
CA SER A 303 20.74 6.91 26.01
C SER A 303 21.40 8.03 25.20
N HIS A 304 20.57 8.95 24.72
CA HIS A 304 20.98 10.10 23.96
C HIS A 304 20.97 11.35 24.84
N LYS A 305 21.95 12.22 24.61
CA LYS A 305 22.10 13.51 25.27
C LYS A 305 22.28 14.56 24.19
N ILE A 306 21.27 15.42 24.01
CA ILE A 306 21.29 16.47 22.99
C ILE A 306 21.20 17.82 23.69
N ASN A 307 22.17 18.70 23.41
CA ASN A 307 22.10 20.09 23.82
C ASN A 307 21.30 20.87 22.78
N THR A 308 20.11 21.32 23.17
CA THR A 308 19.25 22.14 22.32
C THR A 308 19.33 23.61 22.74
N LYS A 309 18.82 24.51 21.90
CA LYS A 309 18.65 25.93 22.28
C LYS A 309 17.73 26.15 23.49
N TYR A 310 16.94 25.15 23.86
CA TYR A 310 15.99 25.19 24.97
C TYR A 310 16.50 24.43 26.21
N GLY A 311 17.77 23.96 26.18
CA GLY A 311 18.38 23.20 27.26
C GLY A 311 18.81 21.79 26.85
N GLU A 312 19.37 21.06 27.82
CA GLU A 312 19.83 19.69 27.67
C GLU A 312 18.64 18.71 27.69
N VAL A 313 18.46 17.94 26.63
CA VAL A 313 17.44 16.90 26.53
C VAL A 313 18.11 15.55 26.61
N ARG A 314 17.73 14.76 27.63
CA ARG A 314 18.13 13.35 27.77
C ARG A 314 16.95 12.46 27.46
N PHE A 315 17.16 11.46 26.62
CA PHE A 315 16.12 10.48 26.30
C PHE A 315 16.76 9.13 25.98
N SER A 316 16.01 8.04 26.15
CA SER A 316 16.46 6.70 25.80
C SER A 316 15.60 6.13 24.69
N VAL A 317 16.23 5.57 23.65
CA VAL A 317 15.54 4.95 22.50
C VAL A 317 16.09 3.56 22.28
N VAL A 318 15.23 2.63 21.87
CA VAL A 318 15.65 1.34 21.33
C VAL A 318 15.83 1.49 19.83
N GLU A 319 17.06 1.42 19.37
CA GLU A 319 17.42 1.42 17.96
C GLU A 319 17.36 -0.02 17.43
N TYR A 320 16.72 -0.21 16.27
CA TYR A 320 16.76 -1.48 15.56
C TYR A 320 17.65 -1.38 14.32
N SER A 321 18.32 -2.49 13.98
CA SER A 321 19.19 -2.55 12.81
C SER A 321 19.26 -3.96 12.26
N MET A 322 19.67 -4.08 11.00
CA MET A 322 20.08 -5.35 10.40
C MET A 322 21.27 -5.15 9.47
N LYS A 323 21.89 -6.26 9.07
CA LYS A 323 22.97 -6.23 8.09
C LYS A 323 22.89 -7.39 7.10
N VAL A 324 23.50 -7.18 5.94
CA VAL A 324 23.86 -8.23 5.00
C VAL A 324 25.37 -8.33 4.95
N SER A 325 25.91 -9.52 5.23
CA SER A 325 27.36 -9.79 5.21
C SER A 325 27.73 -10.53 3.93
N SER A 326 27.62 -9.84 2.80
CA SER A 326 27.98 -10.37 1.47
C SER A 326 28.79 -9.33 0.69
N ARG A 327 29.94 -9.76 0.15
CA ARG A 327 30.80 -8.92 -0.69
C ARG A 327 30.12 -8.60 -2.02
N SER A 328 29.49 -9.60 -2.66
CA SER A 328 28.78 -9.41 -3.92
C SER A 328 27.57 -8.50 -3.77
N PHE A 329 26.83 -8.58 -2.66
CA PHE A 329 25.72 -7.66 -2.40
C PHE A 329 26.18 -6.21 -2.19
N LEU A 330 27.27 -6.00 -1.45
CA LEU A 330 27.86 -4.67 -1.28
C LEU A 330 28.30 -4.09 -2.63
N VAL A 331 29.01 -4.89 -3.44
CA VAL A 331 29.48 -4.46 -4.76
C VAL A 331 28.31 -4.15 -5.69
N LEU A 332 27.28 -5.00 -5.71
CA LEU A 332 26.05 -4.79 -6.47
C LEU A 332 25.40 -3.45 -6.10
N LEU A 333 25.09 -3.21 -4.81
CA LEU A 333 24.47 -1.96 -4.39
C LEU A 333 25.35 -0.74 -4.67
N SER A 334 26.67 -0.86 -4.48
CA SER A 334 27.60 0.24 -4.75
C SER A 334 27.60 0.62 -6.23
N LEU A 335 27.65 -0.36 -7.13
CA LEU A 335 27.64 -0.11 -8.58
C LEU A 335 26.28 0.38 -9.06
N LEU A 336 25.19 -0.02 -8.40
CA LEU A 336 23.87 0.56 -8.63
C LEU A 336 23.71 2.00 -8.13
N GLY A 337 24.65 2.49 -7.30
CA GLY A 337 24.77 3.89 -6.90
C GLY A 337 24.72 4.18 -5.40
N ALA A 338 24.70 3.16 -4.53
CA ALA A 338 24.76 3.36 -3.08
C ALA A 338 26.16 3.87 -2.65
N PRO A 339 26.27 4.94 -1.85
CA PRO A 339 27.56 5.45 -1.40
C PRO A 339 28.22 4.53 -0.35
N ILE A 340 29.53 4.30 -0.49
CA ILE A 340 30.34 3.57 0.50
C ILE A 340 30.86 4.53 1.58
N GLY A 341 30.73 4.15 2.85
CA GLY A 341 31.27 4.89 3.98
C GLY A 341 30.38 6.02 4.48
N LYS A 342 30.99 7.09 4.99
CA LYS A 342 30.28 8.21 5.63
C LYS A 342 29.64 9.15 4.61
N LYS A 343 28.33 9.07 4.45
CA LYS A 343 27.56 9.87 3.47
C LYS A 343 27.78 11.38 3.54
N VAL A 344 28.08 11.93 4.72
CA VAL A 344 28.37 13.35 4.91
C VAL A 344 29.58 13.80 4.09
N GLU A 345 30.57 12.91 3.94
CA GLU A 345 31.84 13.15 3.24
C GLU A 345 31.80 12.63 1.78
N GLN A 346 30.79 11.84 1.41
CA GLN A 346 30.68 11.23 0.08
C GLN A 346 29.91 12.11 -0.92
N SER A 347 30.37 12.09 -2.15
CA SER A 347 29.66 12.66 -3.30
C SER A 347 28.87 11.56 -4.01
N PHE A 348 27.55 11.73 -4.12
CA PHE A 348 26.66 10.81 -4.84
C PHE A 348 25.52 11.58 -5.51
N ARG A 349 24.88 10.94 -6.49
CA ARG A 349 23.80 11.46 -7.35
C ARG A 349 22.69 10.41 -7.45
N VAL A 350 21.53 10.77 -7.98
CA VAL A 350 20.57 9.74 -8.38
C VAL A 350 21.16 8.99 -9.58
N PRO A 351 21.15 7.64 -9.59
CA PRO A 351 21.75 6.88 -10.69
C PRO A 351 21.08 7.17 -12.03
N ALA A 352 21.88 7.29 -13.11
CA ALA A 352 21.35 7.62 -14.44
C ALA A 352 20.32 6.60 -14.94
N TRP A 353 20.51 5.30 -14.64
CA TRP A 353 19.58 4.25 -15.02
C TRP A 353 18.19 4.40 -14.37
N ILE A 354 18.07 5.09 -13.22
CA ILE A 354 16.77 5.42 -12.62
C ILE A 354 16.02 6.45 -13.48
N PHE A 355 16.72 7.46 -14.01
CA PHE A 355 16.11 8.45 -14.92
C PHE A 355 15.61 7.83 -16.23
N ASN A 356 16.25 6.74 -16.67
CA ASN A 356 15.83 6.00 -17.86
C ASN A 356 14.83 4.87 -17.55
N SER A 357 14.44 4.70 -16.29
CA SER A 357 13.49 3.66 -15.90
C SER A 357 12.04 4.09 -16.10
N PRO A 358 11.11 3.14 -16.26
CA PRO A 358 9.68 3.41 -16.24
C PRO A 358 9.24 4.23 -15.03
N LYS A 359 8.14 4.97 -15.19
CA LYS A 359 7.67 5.92 -14.17
C LYS A 359 7.43 5.28 -12.81
N TRP A 360 6.97 4.03 -12.77
CA TRP A 360 6.75 3.32 -11.51
C TRP A 360 8.05 2.88 -10.81
N HIS A 361 9.13 2.60 -11.55
CA HIS A 361 10.48 2.38 -10.97
C HIS A 361 11.05 3.66 -10.37
N LYS A 362 10.92 4.80 -11.07
CA LYS A 362 11.30 6.13 -10.54
C LYS A 362 10.56 6.43 -9.23
N ARG A 363 9.26 6.13 -9.21
CA ARG A 363 8.42 6.26 -8.02
C ARG A 363 8.90 5.38 -6.87
N LEU A 364 9.29 4.13 -7.11
CA LEU A 364 9.81 3.23 -6.07
C LEU A 364 11.09 3.80 -5.43
N TYR A 365 11.98 4.35 -6.25
CA TYR A 365 13.20 5.01 -5.77
C TYR A 365 12.85 6.19 -4.85
N LEU A 366 11.97 7.09 -5.31
CA LEU A 366 11.51 8.22 -4.51
C LEU A 366 10.83 7.77 -3.20
N ALA A 367 9.88 6.85 -3.28
CA ALA A 367 9.07 6.41 -2.15
C ALA A 367 9.91 5.72 -1.06
N ALA A 368 10.90 4.91 -1.43
CA ALA A 368 11.80 4.24 -0.48
C ALA A 368 12.84 5.20 0.11
N PHE A 369 13.39 6.12 -0.69
CA PHE A 369 14.29 7.15 -0.18
C PHE A 369 13.57 8.10 0.80
N PHE A 370 12.35 8.54 0.46
CA PHE A 370 11.54 9.37 1.36
C PHE A 370 11.04 8.58 2.58
N GLY A 371 10.80 7.28 2.44
CA GLY A 371 10.51 6.37 3.54
C GLY A 371 11.58 6.43 4.64
N ALA A 372 12.85 6.47 4.25
CA ALA A 372 13.97 6.73 5.15
C ALA A 372 14.00 8.20 5.61
N GLU A 373 14.25 9.13 4.69
CA GLU A 373 14.76 10.47 5.03
C GLU A 373 13.70 11.56 5.25
N MET A 374 12.52 11.42 4.65
CA MET A 374 11.55 12.53 4.64
C MET A 374 10.83 12.65 5.98
N SER A 375 10.57 13.88 6.42
CA SER A 375 9.75 14.17 7.59
C SER A 375 8.37 13.51 7.51
N ALA A 376 7.88 12.96 8.63
CA ALA A 376 6.51 12.44 8.69
C ALA A 376 5.47 13.55 8.47
N PRO A 377 4.35 13.27 7.79
CA PRO A 377 3.27 14.24 7.62
C PRO A 377 2.74 14.73 8.97
N SER A 378 2.72 16.04 9.18
CA SER A 378 2.31 16.65 10.44
C SER A 378 1.69 18.03 10.24
N THR A 379 0.80 18.41 11.16
CA THR A 379 0.13 19.72 11.15
C THR A 379 0.99 20.78 11.82
N MET A 380 0.76 22.03 11.41
CA MET A 380 1.44 23.20 11.97
C MET A 380 1.03 23.44 13.42
N SER A 381 1.98 23.79 14.28
CA SER A 381 1.72 24.12 15.69
C SER A 381 0.69 25.23 15.81
N GLY A 382 -0.40 24.99 16.55
CA GLY A 382 -1.53 25.93 16.69
C GLY A 382 -2.51 25.95 15.51
N PHE A 383 -2.27 25.14 14.45
CA PHE A 383 -3.12 25.04 13.27
C PHE A 383 -3.34 23.59 12.85
N ASP A 384 -4.25 22.89 13.54
CA ASP A 384 -4.51 21.45 13.37
C ASP A 384 -5.16 21.05 12.03
N SER A 385 -5.32 21.99 11.09
CA SER A 385 -5.91 21.79 9.76
C SER A 385 -5.00 22.22 8.60
N SER A 386 -3.75 22.61 8.90
CA SER A 386 -2.74 23.02 7.93
C SER A 386 -1.48 22.17 8.13
N PHE A 387 -0.90 21.67 7.05
CA PHE A 387 0.28 20.80 7.10
C PHE A 387 1.57 21.57 6.90
N TYR A 388 2.63 21.13 7.57
CA TYR A 388 3.99 21.52 7.19
C TYR A 388 4.33 20.97 5.81
N MET A 389 5.25 21.64 5.11
CA MET A 389 5.87 21.10 3.91
C MET A 389 6.65 19.84 4.28
N PRO A 390 6.37 18.67 3.68
CA PRO A 390 7.25 17.52 3.80
C PRO A 390 8.66 17.88 3.31
N PHE A 391 9.69 17.46 4.02
CA PHE A 391 11.06 17.78 3.64
C PHE A 391 12.03 16.64 3.88
N VAL A 392 13.06 16.56 3.04
CA VAL A 392 14.28 15.78 3.26
C VAL A 392 15.38 16.72 3.71
N SER A 393 16.23 16.28 4.65
CA SER A 393 17.36 17.07 5.15
C SER A 393 18.65 16.29 4.98
N LEU A 394 19.61 16.85 4.25
CA LEU A 394 20.94 16.25 4.09
C LEU A 394 22.00 17.12 4.74
N ASN A 395 22.93 16.45 5.40
CA ASN A 395 24.11 17.06 5.99
C ASN A 395 25.34 16.66 5.18
N LYS A 396 26.13 17.65 4.77
CA LYS A 396 27.33 17.47 3.95
C LYS A 396 28.50 18.28 4.47
N SER A 397 29.71 17.72 4.35
CA SER A 397 30.93 18.50 4.48
C SER A 397 31.02 19.53 3.36
N LYS A 398 31.84 20.57 3.55
CA LYS A 398 32.09 21.61 2.55
C LYS A 398 32.42 21.03 1.16
N ASP A 399 33.32 20.04 1.11
CA ASP A 399 33.77 19.42 -0.14
C ASP A 399 32.67 18.62 -0.85
N ALA A 400 31.74 18.03 -0.10
CA ALA A 400 30.65 17.22 -0.63
C ALA A 400 29.36 18.03 -0.89
N LEU A 401 29.31 19.32 -0.50
CA LEU A 401 28.11 20.14 -0.49
C LEU A 401 27.51 20.35 -1.89
N THR A 402 28.33 20.73 -2.86
CA THR A 402 27.89 20.95 -4.25
C THR A 402 27.26 19.69 -4.84
N LYS A 403 27.88 18.52 -4.64
CA LYS A 403 27.33 17.24 -5.12
C LYS A 403 26.08 16.84 -4.34
N GLY A 404 26.01 17.15 -3.04
CA GLY A 404 24.80 16.99 -2.23
C GLY A 404 23.62 17.81 -2.76
N LYS A 405 23.83 19.07 -3.16
CA LYS A 405 22.79 19.89 -3.80
C LYS A 405 22.33 19.29 -5.12
N LEU A 406 23.28 18.84 -5.94
CA LEU A 406 22.97 18.19 -7.22
C LEU A 406 22.12 16.92 -7.04
N PHE A 407 22.34 16.15 -5.97
CA PHE A 407 21.45 15.03 -5.62
C PHE A 407 20.03 15.49 -5.28
N LEU A 408 19.86 16.58 -4.53
CA LEU A 408 18.52 17.13 -4.26
C LEU A 408 17.84 17.67 -5.53
N TYR A 409 18.61 18.28 -6.44
CA TYR A 409 18.11 18.70 -7.75
C TYR A 409 17.72 17.52 -8.64
N ASP A 410 18.44 16.39 -8.56
CA ASP A 410 18.03 15.17 -9.26
C ASP A 410 16.69 14.65 -8.74
N LEU A 411 16.47 14.65 -7.42
CA LEU A 411 15.19 14.29 -6.82
C LEU A 411 14.07 15.25 -7.24
N GLN A 412 14.36 16.56 -7.29
CA GLN A 412 13.42 17.58 -7.78
C GLN A 412 13.02 17.31 -9.23
N LYS A 413 13.98 17.00 -10.12
CA LYS A 413 13.70 16.63 -11.51
C LYS A 413 12.83 15.38 -11.62
N LEU A 414 13.11 14.35 -10.82
CA LEU A 414 12.24 13.16 -10.79
C LEU A 414 10.83 13.52 -10.34
N LEU A 415 10.66 14.37 -9.31
CA LEU A 415 9.36 14.82 -8.82
C LEU A 415 8.57 15.62 -9.88
N GLU A 416 9.26 16.43 -10.70
CA GLU A 416 8.66 17.19 -11.79
C GLU A 416 7.99 16.29 -12.84
N GLU A 417 8.51 15.08 -13.10
CA GLU A 417 7.88 14.10 -14.00
C GLU A 417 6.52 13.59 -13.49
N PHE A 418 6.26 13.71 -12.19
CA PHE A 418 4.96 13.43 -11.55
C PHE A 418 4.11 14.70 -11.39
N GLY A 419 4.58 15.83 -11.92
CA GLY A 419 3.99 17.14 -11.74
C GLY A 419 4.07 17.64 -10.31
N ILE A 420 5.03 17.19 -9.50
CA ILE A 420 5.13 17.57 -8.09
C ILE A 420 6.10 18.75 -7.94
N SER A 421 5.58 19.86 -7.45
CA SER A 421 6.32 21.07 -7.18
C SER A 421 7.09 20.95 -5.86
N SER A 422 8.38 21.28 -5.92
CA SER A 422 9.29 21.21 -4.78
C SER A 422 10.38 22.27 -4.92
N GLU A 423 11.10 22.54 -3.82
CA GLU A 423 12.16 23.55 -3.75
C GLU A 423 13.35 23.03 -2.95
N VAL A 424 14.56 23.27 -3.47
CA VAL A 424 15.81 23.01 -2.75
C VAL A 424 16.23 24.27 -2.00
N SER A 425 16.46 24.14 -0.69
CA SER A 425 16.83 25.25 0.16
C SER A 425 18.26 25.73 -0.09
N GLU A 426 18.52 26.97 0.34
CA GLU A 426 19.89 27.44 0.56
C GLU A 426 20.62 26.56 1.59
N GLU A 427 21.96 26.59 1.53
CA GLU A 427 22.81 25.89 2.49
C GLU A 427 22.88 26.64 3.81
N LYS A 428 22.90 25.90 4.91
CA LYS A 428 23.02 26.47 6.25
C LYS A 428 24.07 25.72 7.04
N LEU A 429 25.06 26.43 7.59
CA LEU A 429 25.99 25.86 8.54
C LEU A 429 25.22 25.31 9.76
N GLU A 430 25.32 24.01 10.00
CA GLU A 430 24.57 23.34 11.08
C GLU A 430 25.42 23.22 12.34
N TYR A 431 26.61 22.66 12.21
CA TYR A 431 27.55 22.52 13.33
C TYR A 431 28.98 22.32 12.83
N ILE A 432 29.93 22.63 13.69
CA ILE A 432 31.36 22.37 13.51
C ILE A 432 31.71 21.21 14.44
N ASN A 433 32.29 20.14 13.90
CA ASN A 433 32.66 18.99 14.72
C ASN A 433 33.92 19.29 15.57
N LYS A 434 34.27 18.37 16.49
CA LYS A 434 35.45 18.54 17.37
C LYS A 434 36.79 18.66 16.64
N PHE A 435 36.83 18.31 15.36
CA PHE A 435 38.01 18.37 14.50
C PHE A 435 38.00 19.59 13.57
N GLY A 436 37.09 20.56 13.80
CA GLY A 436 36.99 21.78 12.99
C GLY A 436 36.29 21.59 11.64
N VAL A 437 35.72 20.42 11.35
CA VAL A 437 35.03 20.17 10.08
C VAL A 437 33.62 20.74 10.14
N GLU A 438 33.32 21.65 9.21
CA GLU A 438 32.01 22.25 9.01
C GLU A 438 31.05 21.27 8.34
N SER A 439 29.84 21.15 8.91
CA SER A 439 28.72 20.42 8.30
C SER A 439 27.62 21.40 7.90
N PHE A 440 27.27 21.39 6.62
CA PHE A 440 26.22 22.20 6.04
C PHE A 440 24.95 21.37 5.83
N ARG A 441 23.82 21.94 6.19
CA ARG A 441 22.49 21.38 5.97
C ARG A 441 21.88 21.98 4.71
N ILE A 442 21.34 21.12 3.88
CA ILE A 442 20.52 21.46 2.70
C ILE A 442 19.23 20.64 2.74
N ARG A 443 18.13 21.19 2.22
CA ARG A 443 16.82 20.53 2.26
C ARG A 443 16.13 20.55 0.92
N LEU A 444 15.31 19.54 0.68
CA LEU A 444 14.30 19.52 -0.39
C LEU A 444 12.93 19.59 0.28
N PHE A 445 12.11 20.56 -0.11
CA PHE A 445 10.76 20.76 0.41
C PHE A 445 9.71 20.45 -0.66
N ILE A 446 8.66 19.70 -0.29
CA ILE A 446 7.46 19.54 -1.13
C ILE A 446 6.48 20.66 -0.78
N HIS A 447 6.04 21.44 -1.77
CA HIS A 447 5.13 22.56 -1.54
C HIS A 447 3.80 22.10 -0.92
N SER A 448 3.32 22.84 0.10
CA SER A 448 2.18 22.44 0.94
C SER A 448 0.80 22.80 0.39
N ASN A 449 0.71 23.28 -0.85
CA ASN A 449 -0.58 23.52 -1.48
C ASN A 449 -1.37 22.21 -1.63
N SER A 450 -2.69 22.26 -1.47
CA SER A 450 -3.55 21.08 -1.39
C SER A 450 -3.35 20.14 -2.57
N ASP A 451 -3.32 20.66 -3.79
CA ASP A 451 -3.24 19.83 -5.01
C ASP A 451 -1.88 19.16 -5.13
N ASN A 452 -0.80 19.86 -4.79
CA ASN A 452 0.55 19.29 -4.80
C ASN A 452 0.74 18.21 -3.75
N LEU A 453 0.24 18.42 -2.51
CA LEU A 453 0.27 17.39 -1.47
C LEU A 453 -0.58 16.18 -1.86
N LEU A 454 -1.77 16.40 -2.44
CA LEU A 454 -2.59 15.31 -2.96
C LEU A 454 -1.86 14.53 -4.04
N ARG A 455 -1.20 15.21 -4.99
CA ARG A 455 -0.44 14.59 -6.07
C ARG A 455 0.75 13.79 -5.51
N PHE A 456 1.52 14.38 -4.59
CA PHE A 456 2.65 13.72 -3.93
C PHE A 456 2.23 12.45 -3.18
N PHE A 457 1.23 12.52 -2.30
CA PHE A 457 0.84 11.36 -1.50
C PHE A 457 0.05 10.31 -2.29
N ARG A 458 -0.70 10.69 -3.33
CA ARG A 458 -1.42 9.72 -4.19
C ARG A 458 -0.49 8.96 -5.13
N LEU A 459 0.56 9.61 -5.64
CA LEU A 459 1.43 9.03 -6.68
C LEU A 459 2.72 8.42 -6.11
N ILE A 460 3.37 9.08 -5.13
CA ILE A 460 4.67 8.64 -4.58
C ILE A 460 4.51 7.88 -3.27
N ASN A 461 3.89 8.52 -2.27
CA ASN A 461 3.74 7.97 -0.92
C ASN A 461 5.08 7.48 -0.32
N PHE A 462 5.06 6.49 0.56
CA PHE A 462 6.24 5.98 1.25
C PHE A 462 6.36 4.46 1.16
N GLU A 463 7.57 3.96 0.92
CA GLU A 463 7.96 2.55 1.06
C GLU A 463 8.85 2.36 2.29
N TYR A 464 8.83 1.18 2.90
CA TYR A 464 9.57 0.85 4.13
C TYR A 464 9.37 1.84 5.29
N ASN A 465 8.19 2.47 5.36
CA ASN A 465 7.78 3.25 6.52
C ASN A 465 6.26 3.21 6.69
N HIS A 466 5.78 2.24 7.46
CA HIS A 466 4.36 2.00 7.63
C HIS A 466 3.63 3.21 8.27
N GLU A 467 4.25 3.88 9.24
CA GLU A 467 3.65 5.05 9.91
C GLU A 467 3.51 6.23 8.96
N LYS A 468 4.58 6.59 8.22
CA LYS A 468 4.53 7.71 7.27
C LYS A 468 3.47 7.46 6.19
N ARG A 469 3.34 6.22 5.70
CA ARG A 469 2.31 5.82 4.73
C ARG A 469 0.89 5.92 5.29
N PHE A 470 0.66 5.45 6.52
CA PHE A 470 -0.62 5.62 7.21
C PHE A 470 -1.01 7.11 7.33
N LEU A 471 -0.07 7.95 7.77
CA LEU A 471 -0.28 9.38 7.89
C LEU A 471 -0.55 10.03 6.54
N ALA A 472 0.23 9.69 5.50
CA ALA A 472 0.05 10.19 4.14
C ALA A 472 -1.36 9.90 3.60
N ASN A 473 -1.84 8.66 3.76
CA ASN A 473 -3.18 8.27 3.36
C ASN A 473 -4.25 9.09 4.11
N GLY A 474 -4.03 9.34 5.40
CA GLY A 474 -4.87 10.23 6.19
C GLY A 474 -4.86 11.66 5.66
N VAL A 475 -3.69 12.20 5.28
CA VAL A 475 -3.57 13.55 4.70
C VAL A 475 -4.37 13.66 3.41
N ILE A 476 -4.33 12.65 2.53
CA ILE A 476 -5.13 12.65 1.29
C ILE A 476 -6.61 12.85 1.62
N GLN A 477 -7.17 12.00 2.49
CA GLN A 477 -8.59 12.05 2.85
C GLN A 477 -8.96 13.35 3.58
N TYR A 478 -8.08 13.85 4.44
CA TYR A 478 -8.29 15.09 5.17
C TYR A 478 -8.30 16.32 4.25
N ILE A 479 -7.38 16.38 3.28
CA ILE A 479 -7.36 17.45 2.28
C ILE A 479 -8.62 17.39 1.40
N LEU A 480 -9.07 16.21 0.99
CA LEU A 480 -10.32 16.07 0.23
C LEU A 480 -11.54 16.58 1.03
N LEU A 481 -11.63 16.22 2.31
CA LEU A 481 -12.68 16.72 3.21
C LEU A 481 -12.63 18.25 3.33
N LYS A 482 -11.42 18.81 3.52
CA LYS A 482 -11.19 20.26 3.59
C LYS A 482 -11.60 20.95 2.29
N ASN A 483 -11.18 20.43 1.14
CA ASN A 483 -11.48 20.99 -0.17
C ASN A 483 -12.99 20.97 -0.45
N LYS A 484 -13.69 19.88 -0.11
CA LYS A 484 -15.16 19.80 -0.20
C LYS A 484 -15.85 20.88 0.63
N LEU A 485 -15.43 21.05 1.89
CA LEU A 485 -16.00 22.06 2.77
C LEU A 485 -15.73 23.49 2.28
N VAL A 486 -14.51 23.75 1.78
CA VAL A 486 -14.16 25.03 1.17
C VAL A 486 -15.00 25.29 -0.07
N ALA A 487 -15.16 24.31 -0.96
CA ALA A 487 -16.00 24.43 -2.16
C ALA A 487 -17.47 24.73 -1.82
N LYS A 488 -18.03 24.06 -0.80
CA LYS A 488 -19.38 24.34 -0.26
C LYS A 488 -19.50 25.80 0.18
N ARG A 489 -18.52 26.31 0.94
CA ARG A 489 -18.49 27.69 1.42
C ARG A 489 -18.30 28.70 0.28
N CYS A 490 -17.50 28.38 -0.74
CA CYS A 490 -17.39 29.18 -1.96
C CYS A 490 -18.71 29.27 -2.72
N ALA A 491 -19.42 28.14 -2.88
CA ALA A 491 -20.72 28.12 -3.55
C ALA A 491 -21.75 28.95 -2.75
N ALA A 492 -21.84 28.75 -1.44
CA ALA A 492 -22.69 29.53 -0.56
C ALA A 492 -22.40 31.03 -0.61
N GLN A 493 -21.13 31.43 -0.66
CA GLN A 493 -20.74 32.82 -0.86
C GLN A 493 -21.27 33.38 -2.19
N LYS A 494 -21.08 32.65 -3.30
CA LYS A 494 -21.55 33.11 -4.63
C LYS A 494 -23.06 33.29 -4.64
N ILE A 495 -23.80 32.33 -4.09
CA ILE A 495 -25.27 32.39 -3.97
C ILE A 495 -25.68 33.57 -3.11
N ALA A 496 -25.06 33.76 -1.95
CA ALA A 496 -25.41 34.85 -1.04
C ALA A 496 -25.17 36.23 -1.65
N VAL A 497 -24.06 36.43 -2.36
CA VAL A 497 -23.76 37.70 -3.04
C VAL A 497 -24.74 37.94 -4.18
N ALA A 498 -25.08 36.90 -4.97
CA ALA A 498 -26.07 37.03 -6.04
C ALA A 498 -27.45 37.43 -5.50
N LEU A 499 -27.95 36.72 -4.49
CA LEU A 499 -29.25 37.02 -3.87
C LEU A 499 -29.30 38.42 -3.24
N TYR A 500 -28.19 38.89 -2.67
CA TYR A 500 -28.11 40.24 -2.13
C TYR A 500 -28.17 41.30 -3.22
N ASN A 501 -27.48 41.08 -4.34
CA ASN A 501 -27.52 41.97 -5.50
C ASN A 501 -28.90 42.00 -6.16
N GLU A 502 -29.69 40.93 -6.04
CA GLU A 502 -31.11 40.87 -6.43
C GLU A 502 -32.07 41.58 -5.44
N GLY A 503 -31.54 42.20 -4.38
CA GLY A 503 -32.31 42.97 -3.41
C GLY A 503 -32.94 42.15 -2.27
N LYS A 504 -32.59 40.85 -2.11
CA LYS A 504 -33.08 40.07 -0.98
C LYS A 504 -32.47 40.53 0.34
N SER A 505 -33.28 40.49 1.41
CA SER A 505 -32.79 40.85 2.74
C SER A 505 -31.76 39.83 3.23
N VAL A 506 -30.77 40.29 4.01
CA VAL A 506 -29.75 39.38 4.55
C VAL A 506 -30.35 38.34 5.50
N LYS A 507 -31.46 38.65 6.16
CA LYS A 507 -32.21 37.69 6.98
C LYS A 507 -32.69 36.51 6.14
N ASP A 508 -33.23 36.76 4.95
CA ASP A 508 -33.73 35.73 4.05
C ASP A 508 -32.59 34.93 3.41
N ILE A 509 -31.47 35.59 3.09
CA ILE A 509 -30.26 34.93 2.57
C ILE A 509 -29.67 34.00 3.64
N VAL A 510 -29.58 34.46 4.88
CA VAL A 510 -29.14 33.62 6.02
C VAL A 510 -30.08 32.42 6.18
N GLY A 511 -31.39 32.63 6.14
CA GLY A 511 -32.38 31.55 6.26
C GLY A 511 -32.33 30.51 5.14
N SER A 512 -31.88 30.89 3.94
CA SER A 512 -31.85 30.00 2.76
C SER A 512 -30.50 29.33 2.53
N VAL A 513 -29.38 29.93 2.95
CA VAL A 513 -28.03 29.48 2.62
C VAL A 513 -27.29 28.90 3.84
N CYS A 514 -27.70 29.22 5.07
CA CYS A 514 -26.98 28.76 6.25
C CYS A 514 -27.18 27.28 6.56
N ASP A 515 -26.11 26.66 7.04
CA ASP A 515 -26.10 25.34 7.65
C ASP A 515 -24.94 25.22 8.65
N ASP A 516 -24.72 24.02 9.19
CA ASP A 516 -23.64 23.73 10.16
C ASP A 516 -22.24 24.16 9.68
N ASP A 517 -22.02 24.16 8.37
CA ASP A 517 -20.76 24.48 7.73
C ASP A 517 -20.69 25.92 7.21
N VAL A 518 -21.83 26.55 7.02
CA VAL A 518 -21.99 27.91 6.50
C VAL A 518 -22.81 28.73 7.51
N ASN A 519 -22.15 29.35 8.48
CA ASN A 519 -22.86 30.13 9.51
C ASN A 519 -23.26 31.54 9.05
N ALA A 520 -24.22 32.15 9.75
CA ALA A 520 -24.73 33.49 9.44
C ALA A 520 -23.62 34.55 9.38
N ARG A 521 -22.64 34.48 10.28
CA ARG A 521 -21.48 35.39 10.29
C ARG A 521 -20.66 35.30 9.01
N PHE A 522 -20.51 34.10 8.45
CA PHE A 522 -19.82 33.89 7.18
C PHE A 522 -20.57 34.55 6.03
N ILE A 523 -21.90 34.44 5.99
CA ILE A 523 -22.76 35.07 4.98
C ILE A 523 -22.69 36.59 5.07
N LEU A 524 -22.90 37.16 6.26
CA LEU A 524 -22.84 38.60 6.53
C LEU A 524 -21.55 39.23 6.01
N ARG A 525 -20.39 38.63 6.34
CA ARG A 525 -19.09 39.11 5.86
C ARG A 525 -18.93 38.98 4.35
N SER A 526 -19.44 37.89 3.78
CA SER A 526 -19.31 37.66 2.34
C SER A 526 -20.06 38.71 1.52
N VAL A 527 -21.20 39.16 2.04
CA VAL A 527 -22.07 40.15 1.40
C VAL A 527 -21.60 41.58 1.65
N TYR A 528 -21.34 41.96 2.91
CA TYR A 528 -21.04 43.34 3.27
C TYR A 528 -19.57 43.74 3.12
N GLU A 529 -18.63 42.85 3.46
CA GLU A 529 -17.20 43.18 3.47
C GLU A 529 -16.50 42.76 2.17
N GLY A 530 -17.12 41.87 1.39
CA GLY A 530 -16.47 41.17 0.28
C GLY A 530 -15.33 40.26 0.77
N ARG A 531 -14.66 39.57 -0.17
CA ARG A 531 -13.50 38.72 0.16
C ARG A 531 -12.33 38.92 -0.79
N LYS A 532 -11.15 39.12 -0.20
CA LYS A 532 -9.86 39.15 -0.91
C LYS A 532 -9.22 37.76 -1.10
N THR A 533 -9.64 36.76 -0.32
CA THR A 533 -9.08 35.40 -0.36
C THR A 533 -10.18 34.35 -0.32
N SER A 534 -9.89 33.14 -0.80
CA SER A 534 -10.84 32.04 -0.77
C SER A 534 -11.33 31.73 0.65
N PRO A 535 -12.62 31.36 0.81
CA PRO A 535 -13.17 30.81 2.03
C PRO A 535 -12.26 29.75 2.68
N ARG A 536 -12.09 29.87 3.99
CA ARG A 536 -11.42 28.86 4.83
C ARG A 536 -12.46 27.97 5.51
N VAL A 537 -12.03 26.83 6.02
CA VAL A 537 -12.85 25.98 6.89
C VAL A 537 -13.37 26.76 8.11
N LYS A 538 -14.47 26.28 8.71
CA LYS A 538 -15.07 26.90 9.89
C LYS A 538 -14.17 26.80 11.12
N LYS A 539 -14.35 27.71 12.09
CA LYS A 539 -13.77 27.56 13.42
C LYS A 539 -14.34 26.29 14.06
N GLY A 540 -13.49 25.47 14.68
CA GLY A 540 -13.90 24.16 15.23
C GLY A 540 -14.05 23.06 14.18
N PHE A 541 -13.49 23.24 12.97
CA PHE A 541 -13.31 22.12 12.04
C PHE A 541 -12.45 21.03 12.69
N ILE A 542 -12.80 19.77 12.42
CA ILE A 542 -12.11 18.61 13.01
C ILE A 542 -10.60 18.67 12.77
N GLY A 543 -9.81 18.55 13.84
CA GLY A 543 -8.34 18.51 13.73
C GLY A 543 -7.86 17.20 13.10
N PHE A 544 -6.69 17.21 12.45
CA PHE A 544 -6.17 16.04 11.74
C PHE A 544 -6.05 14.79 12.62
N LYS A 545 -5.56 14.94 13.87
CA LYS A 545 -5.45 13.81 14.82
C LYS A 545 -6.80 13.18 15.16
N ASP A 546 -7.82 14.02 15.39
CA ASP A 546 -9.17 13.55 15.67
C ASP A 546 -9.82 12.92 14.44
N PHE A 547 -9.52 13.44 13.25
CA PHE A 547 -9.92 12.84 11.98
C PHE A 547 -9.35 11.43 11.83
N LEU A 548 -8.03 11.25 12.03
CA LEU A 548 -7.40 9.93 11.99
C LEU A 548 -8.09 8.96 12.95
N ARG A 549 -8.28 9.36 14.22
CA ARG A 549 -8.93 8.53 15.25
C ARG A 549 -10.35 8.10 14.89
N ARG A 550 -11.12 8.99 14.23
CA ARG A 550 -12.54 8.74 13.93
C ARG A 550 -12.76 7.95 12.63
N PHE A 551 -11.87 8.13 11.66
CA PHE A 551 -12.11 7.65 10.29
C PHE A 551 -11.12 6.60 9.82
N SER A 552 -10.01 6.31 10.51
CA SER A 552 -9.12 5.24 10.07
C SER A 552 -9.74 3.85 10.26
N PHE A 553 -9.40 2.94 9.37
CA PHE A 553 -9.63 1.51 9.55
C PHE A 553 -8.37 0.87 10.16
N GLY A 554 -8.26 0.93 11.49
CA GLY A 554 -7.07 0.47 12.20
C GLY A 554 -5.83 1.24 11.75
N THR A 555 -4.76 0.49 11.41
CA THR A 555 -3.50 1.02 10.90
C THR A 555 -3.30 0.73 9.40
N SER A 556 -4.25 0.07 8.74
CA SER A 556 -4.21 -0.32 7.32
C SER A 556 -3.90 0.80 6.33
N GLY A 557 -4.15 2.06 6.71
CA GLY A 557 -4.10 3.19 5.78
C GLY A 557 -5.37 3.33 4.93
N ALA A 558 -6.38 2.48 5.11
CA ALA A 558 -7.72 2.69 4.60
C ALA A 558 -8.57 3.54 5.56
N PHE A 559 -9.54 4.27 5.02
CA PHE A 559 -10.38 5.22 5.77
C PHE A 559 -11.87 5.03 5.45
N TRP A 560 -12.70 5.15 6.49
CA TRP A 560 -14.15 5.12 6.37
C TRP A 560 -14.67 6.36 5.67
N ASN A 561 -15.37 6.16 4.56
CA ASN A 561 -15.94 7.22 3.75
C ASN A 561 -17.43 6.95 3.54
N LYS A 562 -18.27 7.97 3.75
CA LYS A 562 -19.72 7.82 3.65
C LYS A 562 -20.15 7.70 2.19
N VAL A 563 -21.13 6.84 1.91
CA VAL A 563 -21.73 6.72 0.58
C VAL A 563 -22.47 8.01 0.22
N SER A 564 -22.15 8.61 -0.91
CA SER A 564 -22.85 9.80 -1.42
C SER A 564 -24.02 9.40 -2.31
N ARG A 565 -23.75 8.56 -3.32
CA ARG A 565 -24.77 8.09 -4.27
C ARG A 565 -24.36 6.75 -4.89
N ILE A 566 -25.37 6.03 -5.34
CA ILE A 566 -25.26 4.78 -6.10
C ILE A 566 -26.17 4.98 -7.32
N VAL A 567 -25.62 4.78 -8.51
CA VAL A 567 -26.32 5.05 -9.77
C VAL A 567 -26.19 3.85 -10.69
N SER A 568 -27.28 3.42 -11.31
CA SER A 568 -27.25 2.35 -12.32
C SER A 568 -26.44 2.81 -13.52
N VAL A 569 -25.61 1.92 -14.05
CA VAL A 569 -24.80 2.14 -15.25
C VAL A 569 -25.28 1.17 -16.31
N ASP A 570 -25.54 1.68 -17.51
CA ASP A 570 -25.75 0.82 -18.67
C ASP A 570 -24.40 0.25 -19.10
N PHE A 571 -24.24 -1.07 -19.00
CA PHE A 571 -22.97 -1.76 -19.22
C PHE A 571 -23.20 -3.13 -19.86
N ASP A 572 -22.85 -3.21 -21.15
CA ASP A 572 -22.72 -4.46 -21.90
C ASP A 572 -21.24 -4.74 -22.13
N GLY A 573 -20.71 -5.78 -21.50
CA GLY A 573 -19.29 -6.10 -21.55
C GLY A 573 -18.89 -7.25 -20.63
N PHE A 574 -17.59 -7.49 -20.52
CA PHE A 574 -17.03 -8.46 -19.58
C PHE A 574 -16.79 -7.83 -18.21
N VAL A 575 -17.10 -8.60 -17.18
CA VAL A 575 -16.71 -8.33 -15.79
C VAL A 575 -15.63 -9.31 -15.37
N TYR A 576 -14.79 -8.86 -14.45
CA TYR A 576 -13.58 -9.53 -14.03
C TYR A 576 -13.49 -9.59 -12.50
N ASP A 577 -12.76 -10.57 -11.98
CA ASP A 577 -12.44 -10.68 -10.56
C ASP A 577 -11.17 -11.53 -10.33
N PHE A 578 -10.69 -11.54 -9.09
CA PHE A 578 -9.63 -12.43 -8.63
C PHE A 578 -10.09 -13.28 -7.45
N THR A 579 -9.67 -14.55 -7.46
CA THR A 579 -9.45 -15.27 -6.20
C THR A 579 -8.06 -14.94 -5.71
N VAL A 580 -7.92 -14.46 -4.47
CA VAL A 580 -6.61 -14.10 -3.89
C VAL A 580 -6.25 -15.06 -2.76
N ASP A 581 -4.96 -15.36 -2.62
CA ASP A 581 -4.42 -16.23 -1.55
C ASP A 581 -4.38 -15.50 -0.19
N HIS A 582 -5.57 -15.17 0.34
CA HIS A 582 -5.71 -14.43 1.59
C HIS A 582 -7.09 -14.63 2.22
N ASP A 583 -7.15 -14.94 3.52
CA ASP A 583 -8.38 -15.24 4.28
C ASP A 583 -9.50 -14.20 4.14
N SER A 584 -9.14 -12.93 3.92
CA SER A 584 -10.11 -11.84 3.80
C SER A 584 -10.58 -11.58 2.37
N HIS A 585 -10.08 -12.31 1.37
CA HIS A 585 -10.48 -12.29 -0.05
C HIS A 585 -10.85 -10.90 -0.58
N ASN A 586 -9.89 -9.97 -0.57
CA ASN A 586 -10.07 -8.62 -1.10
C ASN A 586 -8.78 -8.14 -1.76
N PHE A 587 -8.91 -7.16 -2.64
CA PHE A 587 -7.81 -6.41 -3.25
C PHE A 587 -8.23 -4.95 -3.42
N VAL A 588 -7.25 -4.10 -3.74
CA VAL A 588 -7.42 -2.64 -3.88
C VAL A 588 -7.53 -2.20 -5.32
#